data_AF-A0A7U4P9Y4-F1
#
_entry.id   AF-A0A7U4P9Y4-F1
#
_cell.length_a   1.000
_cell.length_b   1.000
_cell.length_c   1.000
_cell.angle_alpha   90.00
_cell.angle_beta   90.00
_cell.angle_gamma   90.00
#
_symmetry.space_group_name_H-M   'P 1'
#
loop_
_entity.id
_entity.type
_entity.pdbx_description
1 polymer ?
#
loop_
_entity_poly.entity_id
_entity_poly.type
_entity_poly.pdbx_seq_one_letter_code
_entity_poly.pdbx_strand_id
1 'polypeptide(L)' 'METKSARLTVLIDPFKKKAFEQLCAAQDLTPSQVVRQMIRDYLEQHGVSYKTRSTVAVRGAAKPQSRRKPAA' A
#
# COMPACT_ATOMS: atom_id res chain seq x y z
N MET A 1 -6.64 16.85 -3.26
CA MET A 1 -7.19 15.57 -2.79
C MET A 1 -6.94 15.50 -1.30
N GLU A 2 -7.99 15.59 -0.50
CA GLU A 2 -7.89 15.52 0.96
C GLU A 2 -7.24 14.21 1.38
N THR A 3 -6.00 14.29 1.83
CA THR A 3 -5.28 13.20 2.46
C THR A 3 -5.96 12.88 3.78
N LYS A 4 -6.89 11.92 3.77
CA LYS A 4 -7.40 11.22 4.95
C LYS A 4 -6.27 10.38 5.58
N SER A 5 -5.23 11.07 6.02
CA SER A 5 -4.00 10.49 6.56
C SER A 5 -4.10 10.54 8.09
N ALA A 6 -4.41 9.40 8.70
CA ALA A 6 -4.25 9.20 10.13
C ALA A 6 -2.85 8.63 10.42
N ARG A 7 -2.21 9.09 11.49
CA ARG A 7 -0.92 8.55 11.95
C ARG A 7 -1.18 7.38 12.91
N LEU A 8 -0.69 6.20 12.55
CA LEU A 8 -0.67 5.02 13.43
C LEU A 8 0.73 4.88 14.03
N THR A 9 0.85 5.00 15.35
CA THR A 9 2.10 4.73 16.09
C THR A 9 1.94 3.41 16.82
N VAL A 10 2.85 2.46 16.59
CA VAL A 10 2.86 1.15 17.26
C VAL A 10 4.22 0.99 17.94
N LEU A 11 4.20 0.60 19.22
CA LEU A 11 5.41 0.18 19.91
C LEU A 11 5.71 -1.27 19.54
N ILE A 12 6.91 -1.50 19.00
CA ILE A 12 7.40 -2.82 18.60
C ILE A 12 8.77 -3.03 19.21
N ASP A 13 9.05 -4.28 19.58
CA ASP A 13 10.38 -4.70 20.03
C ASP A 13 11.46 -4.36 18.96
N PRO A 14 12.65 -3.88 19.37
CA PRO A 14 13.71 -3.47 18.45
C PRO A 14 14.25 -4.61 17.58
N PHE A 15 14.27 -5.86 18.06
CA PHE A 15 14.71 -6.99 17.25
C PHE A 15 13.67 -7.35 16.20
N LYS A 16 12.38 -7.36 16.57
CA LYS A 16 11.28 -7.57 15.62
C LYS A 16 11.24 -6.47 14.55
N LYS A 17 11.45 -5.21 14.93
CA LYS A 17 11.53 -4.08 13.99
C LYS A 17 12.63 -4.31 12.93
N LYS A 18 13.84 -4.68 13.36
CA LYS A 18 14.96 -4.96 12.46
C LYS A 18 14.67 -6.12 11.51
N ALA A 19 14.16 -7.23 12.03
CA ALA A 19 13.80 -8.39 11.21
C ALA A 19 12.73 -8.03 10.17
N PHE A 20 11.72 -7.25 10.58
CA PHE A 20 10.66 -6.79 9.67
C PHE A 20 11.19 -5.84 8.59
N GLU A 21 12.06 -4.89 8.96
CA GLU A 21 12.70 -3.97 8.00
C GLU A 21 13.58 -4.73 6.99
N GLN A 22 14.35 -5.73 7.44
CA GLN A 22 15.16 -6.57 6.56
C GLN A 22 14.30 -7.40 5.60
N LEU A 23 13.21 -8.00 6.10
CA LEU A 23 12.29 -8.77 5.27
C LEU A 23 11.59 -7.89 4.22
N CYS A 24 11.23 -6.66 4.59
CA CYS A 24 10.65 -5.69 3.66
C CYS A 24 11.68 -5.27 2.60
N ALA A 25 12.92 -4.98 3.02
CA ALA A 25 14.01 -4.58 2.13
C ALA A 25 14.37 -5.69 1.12
N ALA A 26 14.33 -6.96 1.53
CA ALA A 26 14.59 -8.10 0.65
C ALA A 26 13.52 -8.28 -0.46
N GLN A 27 12.36 -7.64 -0.31
CA GLN A 27 11.24 -7.71 -1.25
C GLN A 27 10.98 -6.38 -1.96
N ASP A 28 11.88 -5.40 -1.83
CA ASP A 28 11.72 -4.04 -2.35
C ASP A 28 10.43 -3.34 -1.87
N LEU A 29 9.96 -3.69 -0.68
CA LEU A 29 8.77 -3.11 -0.06
C LEU A 29 9.14 -2.19 1.09
N THR A 30 8.34 -1.14 1.29
CA THR A 30 8.45 -0.32 2.51
C THR A 30 7.61 -0.92 3.64
N PRO A 31 8.05 -0.84 4.90
CA PRO A 31 7.28 -1.31 6.06
C PRO A 31 5.85 -0.74 6.09
N SER A 32 5.69 0.52 5.70
CA SER A 32 4.39 1.20 5.63
C SER A 32 3.43 0.60 4.60
N GLN A 33 3.94 0.10 3.47
CA GLN A 33 3.12 -0.57 2.46
C GLN A 33 2.61 -1.92 2.97
N VAL A 34 3.50 -2.70 3.60
CA VAL A 34 3.16 -4.01 4.17
C VAL A 34 2.13 -3.86 5.28
N VAL A 35 2.34 -2.93 6.23
CA VAL A 35 1.39 -2.67 7.32
C VAL A 35 0.03 -2.24 6.79
N ARG A 36 -0.03 -1.39 5.75
CA ARG A 36 -1.31 -1.00 5.12
C ARG A 36 -2.00 -2.17 4.42
N GLN A 37 -1.26 -3.11 3.85
CA GLN A 37 -1.85 -4.31 3.25
C GLN A 37 -2.37 -5.25 4.35
N MET A 38 -1.59 -5.46 5.42
CA MET A 38 -2.00 -6.25 6.59
C MET A 38 -3.27 -5.71 7.23
N ILE A 39 -3.39 -4.38 7.40
CA ILE A 39 -4.60 -3.77 7.98
C ILE A 39 -5.83 -4.05 7.10
N ARG A 40 -5.69 -3.93 5.78
CA ARG A 40 -6.80 -4.19 4.85
C ARG A 40 -7.22 -5.66 4.91
N ASP A 41 -6.26 -6.57 4.81
CA ASP A 41 -6.50 -8.01 4.84
C ASP A 41 -7.16 -8.43 6.17
N TYR A 42 -6.65 -7.91 7.29
CA TYR A 42 -7.22 -8.16 8.61
C TYR A 42 -8.66 -7.64 8.74
N LEU A 43 -8.95 -6.44 8.23
CA LEU A 43 -10.33 -5.92 8.23
C LEU A 43 -11.26 -6.76 7.35
N GLU A 44 -10.78 -7.26 6.21
CA GLU A 44 -11.54 -8.15 5.32
C GLU A 44 -11.80 -9.52 5.98
N GLN A 45 -10.80 -10.12 6.62
CA GLN A 45 -10.94 -11.39 7.34
C GLN A 45 -11.95 -11.29 8.49
N HIS A 46 -12.01 -10.14 9.18
CA HIS A 46 -12.95 -9.90 10.27
C HIS A 46 -14.30 -9.33 9.82
N GLY A 47 -14.55 -9.20 8.51
CA GLY A 47 -15.83 -8.73 7.97
C GLY A 47 -16.14 -7.26 8.26
N VAL A 48 -15.15 -6.45 8.63
CA VAL A 48 -15.33 -5.04 8.97
C VAL A 48 -15.33 -4.19 7.70
N SER A 49 -16.52 -3.69 7.33
CA SER A 49 -16.66 -2.78 6.19
C SER A 49 -16.23 -1.36 6.57
N TYR A 50 -15.25 -0.81 5.83
CA TYR A 50 -14.81 0.57 6.00
C TYR A 50 -15.09 1.40 4.72
N LYS A 51 -15.57 2.65 4.91
CA LYS A 51 -16.09 3.54 3.85
C LYS A 51 -15.11 3.87 2.69
N THR A 52 -13.82 3.58 2.82
CA THR A 52 -12.79 3.90 1.81
C THR A 52 -12.39 2.71 0.91
N ARG A 53 -13.22 1.66 0.84
CA ARG A 53 -13.02 0.49 -0.07
C ARG A 53 -12.82 0.86 -1.55
N SER A 54 -13.18 2.07 -1.95
CA SER A 54 -13.10 2.54 -3.33
C SER A 54 -11.88 3.45 -3.55
N THR A 55 -10.88 2.99 -4.32
CA THR A 55 -10.07 3.74 -5.33
C THR A 55 -8.59 3.34 -5.46
N VAL A 56 -7.98 2.59 -4.52
CA VAL A 56 -6.52 2.31 -4.62
C VAL A 56 -6.18 1.14 -5.56
N ALA A 57 -7.07 0.16 -5.76
CA ALA A 57 -6.81 -0.99 -6.65
C ALA A 57 -6.89 -0.65 -8.16
N VAL A 58 -7.46 0.50 -8.56
CA VAL A 58 -7.72 0.82 -9.97
C VAL A 58 -6.70 1.80 -10.58
N ARG A 59 -5.80 2.42 -9.79
CA ARG A 59 -4.84 3.41 -10.33
C ARG A 59 -3.47 2.85 -10.72
N GLY A 60 -3.22 1.55 -10.52
CA GLY A 60 -1.98 0.89 -10.96
C GLY A 60 -2.00 0.35 -12.40
N ALA A 61 -3.16 0.32 -13.06
CA ALA A 61 -3.35 -0.37 -14.33
C ALA A 61 -4.16 0.47 -15.34
N ALA A 62 -3.68 1.67 -15.71
CA ALA A 62 -4.13 2.33 -16.95
C ALA A 62 -3.30 3.57 -17.30
N LYS A 63 -2.27 3.39 -18.13
CA LYS A 63 -2.13 4.18 -19.36
C LYS A 63 -1.26 3.40 -20.37
N PRO A 64 -1.85 2.65 -21.31
CA PRO A 64 -1.13 2.29 -22.52
C PRO A 64 -0.85 3.57 -23.31
N GLN A 65 0.44 3.84 -23.53
CA GLN A 65 0.95 4.94 -24.33
C GLN A 65 0.56 4.71 -25.81
N SER A 66 -0.66 5.11 -26.16
CA SER A 66 -1.17 5.10 -27.53
C SER A 66 -0.98 6.48 -28.15
N ARG A 67 0.07 6.64 -28.96
CA ARG A 67 -0.04 6.93 -30.41
C ARG A 67 1.27 7.47 -30.97
N ARG A 68 1.89 6.63 -31.78
CA ARG A 68 2.64 7.05 -32.98
C ARG A 68 1.77 8.00 -33.80
N LYS A 69 2.37 9.06 -34.35
CA LYS A 69 2.50 9.20 -35.81
C LYS A 69 3.59 10.22 -36.20
N PRO A 70 4.27 10.00 -37.34
CA PRO A 70 5.28 10.89 -37.91
C PRO A 70 4.63 11.97 -38.79
N ALA A 71 5.30 13.09 -38.96
CA ALA A 71 5.08 14.08 -40.01
C ALA A 71 6.48 14.65 -40.32
N ALA A 72 7.07 14.24 -41.45
CA ALA A 72 7.00 14.93 -42.74
C ALA A 72 7.94 16.14 -42.76
#